data_AF-A0A5C6Z3F8-F1
#
_entry.id   AF-A0A5C6Z3F8-F1
#
_cell.length_a   1.000
_cell.length_b   1.000
_cell.length_c   1.000
_cell.angle_alpha   90.00
_cell.angle_beta   90.00
_cell.angle_gamma   90.00
#
_symmetry.space_group_name_H-M   'P 1'
#
loop_
_entity.id
_entity.type
_entity.pdbx_description
1 polymer ?
#
loop_
_entity_poly.entity_id
_entity_poly.type
_entity_poly.pdbx_seq_one_letter_code
_entity_poly.pdbx_strand_id
1 'polypeptide(L)'
;MSMFHYYDFKDSEVFIFDNFLVNQIKEGVTVIPAHNDKLRKVLDDHFANKKIVYISNRHFNYAVDPLTYLETSKIHNLVAMAIVANTEMAKSNAKLESMFYKKKFEIFDTLSEAMGWVQKQLAESEATHGN
;
A
#
# COMPACT_ATOMS: atom_id res chain seq x y z
N MET A 1 9.07 -11.97 18.76
CA MET A 1 7.83 -12.38 18.08
C MET A 1 7.45 -11.23 17.19
N SER A 2 7.42 -11.42 15.87
CA SER A 2 6.89 -10.40 14.95
C SER A 2 5.42 -10.17 15.29
N MET A 3 5.04 -8.90 15.43
CA MET A 3 3.73 -8.53 15.92
C MET A 3 2.82 -8.31 14.71
N PHE A 4 1.93 -9.28 14.47
CA PHE A 4 0.95 -9.21 13.40
C PHE A 4 -0.32 -8.56 13.94
N HIS A 5 -0.75 -7.46 13.32
CA HIS A 5 -2.04 -6.84 13.60
C HIS A 5 -2.98 -7.00 12.42
N TYR A 6 -4.25 -7.25 12.74
CA TYR A 6 -5.33 -7.38 11.78
C TYR A 6 -6.43 -6.39 12.11
N TYR A 7 -6.88 -5.65 11.10
CA TYR A 7 -8.01 -4.73 11.18
C TYR A 7 -9.05 -5.11 10.12
N ASP A 8 -10.24 -5.44 10.59
CA ASP A 8 -11.42 -5.59 9.74
C ASP A 8 -12.20 -4.27 9.73
N PHE A 9 -12.09 -3.51 8.63
CA PHE A 9 -12.93 -2.36 8.40
C PHE A 9 -14.14 -2.74 7.55
N LYS A 10 -15.18 -1.91 7.61
CA LYS A 10 -16.37 -2.08 6.76
C LYS A 10 -16.03 -2.16 5.26
N ASP A 11 -14.98 -1.43 4.86
CA ASP A 11 -14.64 -1.20 3.46
C ASP A 11 -13.38 -1.97 3.02
N SER A 12 -12.55 -2.43 3.97
CA SER A 12 -11.29 -3.13 3.67
C SER A 12 -10.76 -3.94 4.85
N GLU A 13 -9.89 -4.90 4.56
CA GLU A 13 -9.12 -5.68 5.53
C GLU A 13 -7.66 -5.24 5.49
N VAL A 14 -7.09 -4.84 6.63
CA VAL A 14 -5.71 -4.38 6.73
C VAL A 14 -4.91 -5.33 7.61
N PHE A 15 -3.82 -5.84 7.06
CA PHE A 15 -2.85 -6.70 7.70
C PHE A 15 -1.56 -5.92 7.89
N ILE A 16 -1.09 -5.85 9.13
CA ILE A 16 0.09 -5.07 9.50
C ILE A 16 1.20 -6.03 9.92
N PHE A 17 2.37 -5.81 9.34
CA PHE A 17 3.61 -6.51 9.63
C PHE A 17 4.65 -5.51 10.13
N ASP A 18 5.81 -5.99 10.56
CA ASP A 18 6.82 -5.15 11.22
C ASP A 18 7.31 -3.95 10.37
N ASN A 19 7.30 -4.09 9.05
CA ASN A 19 7.86 -3.12 8.09
C ASN A 19 7.03 -2.90 6.81
N PHE A 20 5.88 -3.55 6.69
CA PHE A 20 4.94 -3.34 5.59
C PHE A 20 3.51 -3.62 6.05
N LEU A 21 2.56 -3.22 5.24
CA LEU A 21 1.16 -3.58 5.43
C LEU A 21 0.55 -4.06 4.13
N VAL A 22 -0.45 -4.91 4.24
CA VAL A 22 -1.27 -5.38 3.13
C VAL A 22 -2.68 -4.86 3.37
N ASN A 23 -3.24 -4.14 2.41
CA ASN A 23 -4.63 -3.72 2.44
C ASN A 23 -5.40 -4.41 1.31
N GLN A 24 -6.49 -5.07 1.67
CA GLN A 24 -7.40 -5.75 0.77
C GLN A 24 -8.76 -5.06 0.80
N ILE A 25 -9.10 -4.36 -0.27
CA ILE A 25 -10.38 -3.66 -0.37
C ILE A 25 -11.49 -4.68 -0.65
N LYS A 26 -12.65 -4.52 0.02
CA LYS A 26 -13.82 -5.40 -0.17
C LYS A 26 -14.50 -5.12 -1.51
N GLU A 27 -15.21 -6.12 -2.01
CA GLU A 27 -15.91 -6.02 -3.31
C GLU A 27 -16.96 -4.90 -3.33
N GLY A 28 -17.02 -4.16 -4.44
CA GLY A 28 -18.00 -3.10 -4.66
C GLY A 28 -17.75 -1.80 -3.89
N VAL A 29 -16.65 -1.72 -3.14
CA VAL A 29 -16.24 -0.50 -2.43
C VAL A 29 -15.66 0.52 -3.43
N THR A 30 -15.85 1.81 -3.13
CA THR A 30 -15.15 2.89 -3.82
C THR A 30 -14.17 3.55 -2.86
N VAL A 31 -12.88 3.46 -3.15
CA VAL A 31 -11.84 4.07 -2.33
C VAL A 31 -11.74 5.56 -2.66
N ILE A 32 -11.99 6.40 -1.66
CA ILE A 32 -11.93 7.86 -1.73
C ILE A 32 -10.82 8.41 -0.82
N PRO A 33 -10.37 9.68 -1.02
CA PRO A 33 -9.33 10.28 -0.21
C PRO A 33 -9.59 10.26 1.31
N ALA A 34 -10.85 10.31 1.75
CA ALA A 34 -11.22 10.23 3.17
C ALA A 34 -10.79 8.91 3.85
N HIS A 35 -10.57 7.84 3.09
CA HIS A 35 -10.04 6.58 3.64
C HIS A 35 -8.56 6.69 4.03
N ASN A 36 -7.83 7.66 3.48
CA ASN A 36 -6.42 7.87 3.82
C ASN A 36 -6.24 8.38 5.25
N ASP A 37 -7.24 9.03 5.85
CA ASP A 37 -7.19 9.44 7.25
C ASP A 37 -7.17 8.22 8.19
N LYS A 38 -7.96 7.19 7.88
CA LYS A 38 -7.92 5.90 8.59
C LYS A 38 -6.57 5.23 8.40
N LEU A 39 -6.06 5.20 7.18
CA LEU A 39 -4.75 4.63 6.88
C LEU A 39 -3.66 5.35 7.67
N ARG A 40 -3.61 6.69 7.64
CA ARG A 40 -2.64 7.49 8.40
C ARG A 40 -2.66 7.16 9.89
N LYS A 41 -3.85 7.07 10.50
CA LYS A 41 -3.97 6.70 11.91
C LYS A 41 -3.37 5.32 12.19
N VAL A 42 -3.70 4.32 11.36
CA VAL A 42 -3.11 2.98 11.47
C VAL A 42 -1.59 3.04 11.30
N LEU A 43 -1.09 3.87 10.40
CA LEU A 43 0.34 4.03 10.20
C LEU A 43 1.04 4.67 11.41
N ASP A 44 0.45 5.72 11.97
CA ASP A 44 1.00 6.44 13.12
C ASP A 44 0.97 5.57 14.40
N ASP A 45 -0.09 4.77 14.57
CA ASP A 45 -0.28 3.88 15.73
C ASP A 45 0.72 2.70 15.74
N HIS A 46 1.06 2.16 14.56
CA HIS A 46 1.88 0.94 14.44
C HIS A 46 3.32 1.18 14.00
N PHE A 47 3.54 2.23 13.24
CA PHE A 47 4.84 2.54 12.65
C PHE A 47 5.28 3.91 13.11
N ALA A 48 5.91 3.96 14.29
CA ALA A 48 6.49 5.14 14.93
C ALA A 48 7.56 5.83 14.05
N ASN A 49 7.14 6.46 12.95
CA ASN A 49 7.95 7.01 11.86
C ASN A 49 8.89 6.01 11.14
N LYS A 50 8.64 4.70 11.24
CA LYS A 50 9.40 3.73 10.45
C LYS A 50 9.05 3.83 8.97
N LYS A 51 10.04 3.67 8.10
CA LYS A 51 9.83 3.56 6.66
C LYS A 51 9.06 2.27 6.38
N ILE A 52 7.99 2.38 5.61
CA ILE A 52 7.12 1.24 5.30
C ILE A 52 6.75 1.19 3.82
N VAL A 53 6.44 -0.02 3.38
CA VAL A 53 5.84 -0.26 2.07
C VAL A 53 4.38 -0.66 2.24
N TYR A 54 3.52 -0.08 1.42
CA TYR A 54 2.11 -0.44 1.36
C TYR A 54 1.88 -1.40 0.21
N ILE A 55 1.19 -2.51 0.47
CA ILE A 55 0.77 -3.47 -0.54
C ILE A 55 -0.75 -3.39 -0.69
N SER A 56 -1.22 -3.01 -1.88
CA SER A 56 -2.64 -3.10 -2.23
C SER A 56 -2.92 -4.47 -2.83
N ASN A 57 -3.65 -5.33 -2.13
CA ASN A 57 -4.08 -6.61 -2.67
C ASN A 57 -5.44 -6.46 -3.39
N ARG A 58 -5.42 -6.39 -4.73
CA ARG A 58 -6.64 -6.26 -5.55
C ARG A 58 -7.22 -7.63 -5.89
N HIS A 59 -7.66 -8.33 -4.85
CA HIS A 59 -8.34 -9.61 -5.05
C HIS A 59 -9.77 -9.41 -5.57
N PHE A 60 -10.48 -8.41 -5.03
CA PHE A 60 -11.85 -8.08 -5.42
C PHE A 60 -11.91 -6.95 -6.44
N ASN A 61 -13.05 -6.82 -7.11
CA ASN A 61 -13.31 -5.69 -7.98
C ASN A 61 -13.83 -4.49 -7.17
N TYR A 62 -13.17 -3.35 -7.32
CA TYR A 62 -13.48 -2.11 -6.61
C TYR A 62 -12.99 -0.91 -7.43
N ALA A 63 -13.55 0.27 -7.14
CA ALA A 63 -13.14 1.53 -7.78
C ALA A 63 -12.21 2.33 -6.87
N VAL A 64 -11.30 3.10 -7.46
CA VAL A 64 -10.42 4.02 -6.72
C VAL A 64 -10.52 5.40 -7.35
N ASP A 65 -10.78 6.41 -6.52
CA ASP A 65 -10.62 7.80 -6.93
C ASP A 65 -9.11 8.10 -7.08
N PRO A 66 -8.64 8.54 -8.26
CA PRO A 66 -7.23 8.88 -8.50
C PRO A 66 -6.65 9.89 -7.50
N LEU A 67 -7.47 10.77 -6.92
CA LEU A 67 -7.05 11.72 -5.89
C LEU A 67 -6.57 11.00 -4.61
N THR A 68 -7.05 9.79 -4.36
CA THR A 68 -6.61 8.96 -3.24
C THR A 68 -5.10 8.70 -3.33
N TYR A 69 -4.56 8.39 -4.51
CA TYR A 69 -3.12 8.15 -4.69
C TYR A 69 -2.29 9.40 -4.41
N LEU A 70 -2.79 10.56 -4.80
CA LEU A 70 -2.14 11.83 -4.53
C LEU A 70 -2.02 12.06 -3.02
N GLU A 71 -3.11 11.87 -2.27
CA GLU A 71 -3.11 12.04 -0.82
C GLU A 71 -2.29 10.95 -0.09
N THR A 72 -2.28 9.72 -0.61
CA THR A 72 -1.45 8.62 -0.09
C THR A 72 0.03 8.92 -0.28
N SER A 73 0.43 9.54 -1.40
CA SER A 73 1.82 9.92 -1.64
C SER A 73 2.35 10.97 -0.64
N LYS A 74 1.46 11.75 -0.02
CA LYS A 74 1.81 12.74 1.02
C LYS A 74 2.05 12.11 2.40
N ILE A 75 1.83 10.82 2.58
CA ILE A 75 2.13 10.14 3.85
C ILE A 75 3.66 9.97 3.93
N HIS A 76 4.33 10.59 4.90
CA HIS A 76 5.79 10.72 4.92
C HIS A 76 6.53 9.39 5.10
N ASN A 77 6.01 8.51 5.97
CA ASN A 77 6.62 7.22 6.31
C ASN A 77 6.41 6.13 5.23
N LEU A 78 5.47 6.35 4.30
CA LEU A 78 5.24 5.48 3.15
C LEU A 78 6.32 5.68 2.10
N VAL A 79 7.24 4.73 1.91
CA VAL A 79 8.35 4.90 0.94
C VAL A 79 8.04 4.34 -0.44
N ALA A 80 7.17 3.33 -0.51
CA ALA A 80 6.81 2.66 -1.75
C ALA A 80 5.41 2.06 -1.68
N MET A 81 4.82 1.82 -2.85
CA MET A 81 3.55 1.14 -3.01
C MET A 81 3.67 -0.03 -3.98
N ALA A 82 3.24 -1.20 -3.56
CA ALA A 82 3.09 -2.37 -4.42
C ALA A 82 1.60 -2.62 -4.69
N ILE A 83 1.22 -2.88 -5.93
CA ILE A 83 -0.13 -3.31 -6.30
C ILE A 83 -0.07 -4.76 -6.72
N VAL A 84 -0.85 -5.63 -6.07
CA VAL A 84 -1.03 -7.01 -6.49
C VAL A 84 -2.34 -7.10 -7.25
N ALA A 85 -2.29 -7.43 -8.54
CA ALA A 85 -3.45 -7.52 -9.40
C ALA A 85 -3.28 -8.67 -10.41
N ASN A 86 -4.28 -9.55 -10.50
CA ASN A 86 -4.23 -10.74 -11.35
C ASN A 86 -4.84 -10.54 -12.75
N THR A 87 -5.57 -9.44 -13.00
CA THR A 87 -6.21 -9.16 -14.29
C THR A 87 -5.51 -8.03 -15.04
N GLU A 88 -5.42 -8.13 -16.36
CA GLU A 88 -4.83 -7.09 -17.21
C GLU A 88 -5.55 -5.74 -17.08
N MET A 89 -6.88 -5.76 -16.88
CA MET A 89 -7.67 -4.56 -16.67
C MET A 89 -7.26 -3.85 -15.36
N ALA A 90 -7.15 -4.59 -14.25
CA ALA A 90 -6.72 -4.02 -12.99
C ALA A 90 -5.28 -3.50 -13.05
N LYS A 91 -4.37 -4.21 -13.74
CA LYS A 91 -2.99 -3.75 -13.99
C LYS A 91 -2.97 -2.46 -14.82
N SER A 92 -3.77 -2.38 -15.87
CA SER A 92 -3.87 -1.20 -16.73
C SER A 92 -4.41 0.01 -15.97
N ASN A 93 -5.46 -0.16 -15.17
CA ASN A 93 -6.00 0.89 -14.30
C ASN A 93 -4.97 1.33 -13.26
N ALA A 94 -4.32 0.39 -12.58
CA ALA A 94 -3.26 0.69 -11.62
C ALA A 94 -2.09 1.45 -12.25
N LYS A 95 -1.74 1.16 -13.50
CA LYS A 95 -0.70 1.87 -14.25
C LYS A 95 -1.10 3.30 -14.62
N LEU A 96 -2.38 3.55 -14.87
CA LEU A 96 -2.88 4.91 -15.06
C LEU A 96 -2.91 5.68 -13.73
N GLU A 97 -3.39 5.04 -12.68
CA GLU A 97 -3.43 5.58 -11.32
C GLU A 97 -2.03 5.91 -10.77
N SER A 98 -1.01 5.11 -11.12
CA SER A 98 0.36 5.29 -10.66
C SER A 98 0.98 6.63 -11.09
N MET A 99 0.49 7.23 -12.18
CA MET A 99 0.92 8.55 -12.64
C MET A 99 0.64 9.66 -11.61
N PHE A 100 -0.35 9.44 -10.72
CA PHE A 100 -0.68 10.37 -9.64
C PHE A 100 0.13 10.13 -8.37
N TYR A 101 0.85 9.02 -8.29
CA TYR A 101 1.64 8.63 -7.12
C TYR A 101 3.10 9.05 -7.28
N LYS A 102 3.59 9.90 -6.37
CA LYS A 102 4.91 10.55 -6.49
C LYS A 102 6.09 9.74 -5.93
N LYS A 103 5.86 8.52 -5.44
CA LYS A 103 6.88 7.66 -4.83
C LYS A 103 7.03 6.36 -5.62
N LYS A 104 7.95 5.49 -5.21
CA LYS A 104 8.18 4.20 -5.89
C LYS A 104 6.89 3.39 -5.94
N PHE A 105 6.55 2.91 -7.12
CA PHE A 105 5.32 2.16 -7.39
C PHE A 105 5.63 0.99 -8.32
N GLU A 106 5.13 -0.20 -8.00
CA GLU A 106 5.32 -1.39 -8.83
C GLU A 106 4.06 -2.28 -8.79
N ILE A 107 3.80 -2.99 -9.89
CA ILE A 107 2.66 -3.90 -10.03
C ILE A 107 3.16 -5.33 -10.09
N PHE A 108 2.52 -6.22 -9.34
CA PHE A 108 2.85 -7.64 -9.24
C PHE A 108 1.63 -8.51 -9.51
N ASP A 109 1.89 -9.74 -9.94
CA ASP A 109 0.84 -10.72 -10.22
C ASP A 109 0.47 -11.49 -8.95
N THR A 110 1.43 -11.64 -8.03
CA THR A 110 1.26 -12.37 -6.78
C THR A 110 1.71 -11.56 -5.57
N LEU A 111 1.10 -11.86 -4.42
CA LEU A 111 1.49 -11.26 -3.14
C LEU A 111 2.93 -11.63 -2.76
N SER A 112 3.37 -12.85 -3.09
CA SER A 112 4.75 -13.31 -2.82
C SER A 112 5.80 -12.45 -3.53
N GLU A 113 5.58 -12.09 -4.80
CA GLU A 113 6.50 -11.23 -5.55
C GLU A 113 6.53 -9.83 -4.96
N ALA A 114 5.37 -9.27 -4.62
CA ALA A 114 5.26 -7.97 -3.97
C ALA A 114 6.02 -7.93 -2.64
N MET A 115 5.87 -8.97 -1.80
CA MET A 115 6.60 -9.10 -0.54
C MET A 115 8.12 -9.20 -0.76
N GLY A 116 8.57 -9.92 -1.78
CA GLY A 116 9.99 -9.98 -2.14
C GLY A 116 10.56 -8.61 -2.52
N TRP A 117 9.79 -7.83 -3.28
CA TRP A 117 10.17 -6.46 -3.66
C TRP A 117 10.19 -5.50 -2.47
N VAL A 118 9.22 -5.60 -1.56
CA VAL A 118 9.15 -4.80 -0.32
C VAL A 118 10.46 -4.88 0.46
N GLN A 119 10.98 -6.09 0.69
CA GLN A 119 12.23 -6.26 1.45
C GLN A 119 13.41 -5.55 0.77
N LYS A 120 13.48 -5.61 -0.57
CA LYS A 120 14.49 -4.88 -1.35
C LYS A 120 14.34 -3.36 -1.19
N GLN A 121 13.11 -2.84 -1.26
CA GLN A 121 12.86 -1.40 -1.12
C GLN A 121 13.23 -0.87 0.26
N LEU A 122 12.95 -1.64 1.30
CA LEU A 122 13.31 -1.26 2.67
C LEU A 122 14.83 -1.21 2.85
N ALA A 123 15.57 -2.21 2.36
CA ALA A 123 17.03 -2.23 2.39
C ALA A 123 17.65 -1.03 1.63
N GLU A 124 17.15 -0.69 0.44
CA GLU A 124 17.61 0.48 -0.31
C GLU A 124 17.31 1.80 0.42
N SER A 125 16.16 1.86 1.11
CA SER A 125 15.74 3.06 1.83
C SER A 125 16.59 3.34 3.08
N GLU A 126 17.18 2.31 3.68
CA GLU A 126 18.12 2.42 4.81
C GLU A 126 19.52 2.84 4.35
N ALA A 127 19.99 2.31 3.21
CA ALA A 127 21.30 2.64 2.63
C ALA A 127 21.44 4.12 2.21
N THR A 128 20.33 4.78 1.86
CA THR A 128 20.33 6.17 1.37
C THR A 128 20.53 7.21 2.50
N HIS A 129 20.56 6.81 3.78
CA HIS A 129 20.83 7.72 4.92
C HIS A 129 22.22 7.52 5.55
N GLY A 130 23.11 6.75 4.89
CA GLY A 130 24.46 6.43 5.36
C GLY A 130 25.61 7.20 4.72
N ASN A 131 25.37 8.35 4.08
CA ASN A 131 26.39 9.25 3.54
C ASN A 131 26.19 10.68 4.03
#